data_AF-A0A0F9PMB5-F1
#
_entry.id   AF-A0A0F9PMB5-F1
#
_cell.length_a   1.000
_cell.length_b   1.000
_cell.length_c   1.000
_cell.angle_alpha   90.00
_cell.angle_beta   90.00
_cell.angle_gamma   90.00
#
_symmetry.space_group_name_H-M   'P 1'
#
loop_
_entity.id
_entity.type
_entity.pdbx_description
1 polymer ?
#
loop_
_entity_poly.entity_id
_entity_poly.type
_entity_poly.pdbx_seq_one_letter_code
_entity_poly.pdbx_strand_id
1 'polypeptide(L)'
;MRKWIRLSVPLIITSIFLSFGFQPKKEVKVPEFLKVNKPTEVLFPKNKILKAKMLMAPPFLGSSYIGFKEALAFKESSGNYFIINTLGYLGKYQLEFQPNLPF
;
A
#
# COMPACT_ATOMS: atom_id res chain seq x y z
N MET A 1 -57.34 2.99 17.69
CA MET A 1 -56.29 2.38 16.82
C MET A 1 -55.08 3.30 16.58
N ARG A 2 -55.23 4.52 16.03
CA ARG A 2 -54.09 5.40 15.65
C ARG A 2 -53.16 5.86 16.78
N LYS A 3 -53.64 6.05 18.02
CA LYS A 3 -52.82 6.52 19.15
C LYS A 3 -51.80 5.47 19.63
N TRP A 4 -52.14 4.19 19.53
CA TRP A 4 -51.26 3.08 19.90
C TRP A 4 -50.11 2.91 18.90
N ILE A 5 -50.38 3.12 17.61
CA ILE A 5 -49.36 3.09 16.55
C ILE A 5 -48.34 4.22 16.75
N ARG A 6 -48.77 5.40 17.20
CA ARG A 6 -47.87 6.53 17.49
C ARG A 6 -46.94 6.27 18.67
N LEU A 7 -47.31 5.36 19.58
CA LEU A 7 -46.51 4.99 20.75
C LEU A 7 -45.61 3.76 20.47
N SER A 8 -46.08 2.79 19.69
CA SER A 8 -45.32 1.55 19.43
C SER A 8 -44.19 1.73 18.42
N VAL A 9 -44.38 2.54 17.38
CA VAL A 9 -43.39 2.76 16.31
C VAL A 9 -42.04 3.31 16.83
N PRO A 10 -41.98 4.40 17.64
CA PRO A 10 -40.70 4.88 18.14
C PRO A 10 -40.02 3.88 19.08
N LEU A 11 -40.79 3.09 19.83
CA LEU A 11 -40.29 2.08 20.77
C LEU A 11 -39.63 0.90 20.04
N ILE A 12 -40.17 0.52 18.88
CA ILE A 12 -39.57 -0.48 18.00
C ILE A 12 -38.29 0.07 17.36
N ILE A 13 -38.29 1.33 16.92
CA ILE A 13 -37.11 1.98 16.32
C ILE A 13 -35.96 2.05 17.33
N THR A 14 -36.21 2.50 18.57
CA THR A 14 -35.16 2.58 19.60
C THR A 14 -34.60 1.20 19.96
N SER A 15 -35.44 0.17 20.01
CA SER A 15 -35.01 -1.22 20.24
C SER A 15 -34.10 -1.76 19.13
N ILE A 16 -34.42 -1.45 17.88
CA ILE A 16 -33.58 -1.83 16.72
C ILE A 16 -32.23 -1.11 16.80
N PHE A 17 -32.22 0.19 17.07
CA PHE A 17 -30.96 0.96 17.20
C PHE A 17 -30.08 0.46 18.34
N LEU A 18 -30.68 0.07 19.48
CA LEU A 18 -29.91 -0.45 20.63
C LEU A 18 -29.26 -1.79 20.31
N SER A 19 -29.88 -2.61 19.45
CA SER A 19 -29.40 -3.94 19.07
C SER A 19 -28.13 -3.89 18.20
N PHE A 20 -27.89 -2.79 17.47
CA PHE A 20 -26.70 -2.63 16.63
C PHE A 20 -25.46 -2.09 17.38
N GLY A 21 -25.62 -1.55 18.59
CA GLY A 21 -24.57 -0.81 19.29
C GLY A 21 -23.51 -1.66 20.01
N PHE A 22 -23.77 -2.94 20.27
CA PHE A 22 -22.86 -3.81 21.00
C PHE A 22 -22.13 -4.78 20.07
N GLN A 23 -21.01 -4.33 19.52
CA GLN A 23 -19.99 -5.25 19.01
C GLN A 23 -18.96 -5.50 20.11
N PRO A 24 -18.74 -6.76 20.56
CA PRO A 24 -17.68 -7.04 21.51
C PRO A 24 -16.33 -6.68 20.86
N LYS A 25 -15.57 -5.80 21.50
CA LYS A 25 -14.20 -5.49 21.07
C LYS A 25 -13.40 -6.78 21.11
N LYS A 26 -13.04 -7.32 19.93
CA LYS A 26 -12.13 -8.45 19.84
C LYS A 26 -10.75 -7.96 20.25
N GLU A 27 -10.28 -8.39 21.41
CA GLU A 27 -8.88 -8.18 21.80
C GLU A 27 -7.99 -8.97 20.85
N VAL A 28 -7.29 -8.28 19.97
CA VAL A 28 -6.31 -8.89 19.07
C VAL A 28 -5.09 -9.25 19.90
N LYS A 29 -5.07 -10.48 20.42
CA LYS A 29 -3.89 -11.03 21.10
C LYS A 29 -2.82 -11.29 20.06
N VAL A 30 -1.74 -10.51 20.12
CA VAL A 30 -0.55 -10.77 19.29
C VAL A 30 -0.06 -12.19 19.61
N PRO A 31 0.07 -13.06 18.60
CA PRO A 31 0.50 -14.43 18.82
C PRO A 31 1.96 -14.47 19.29
N GLU A 32 2.30 -15.46 20.10
CA GLU A 32 3.55 -15.50 20.87
C GLU A 32 4.81 -15.48 20.00
N PHE A 33 4.74 -15.97 18.76
CA PHE A 33 5.86 -15.93 17.81
C PHE A 33 6.25 -14.51 17.35
N LEU A 34 5.36 -13.51 17.50
CA LEU A 34 5.64 -12.10 17.21
C LEU A 34 6.04 -11.31 18.47
N LYS A 35 5.97 -11.93 19.65
CA LYS A 35 6.36 -11.28 20.91
C LYS A 35 7.85 -11.49 21.16
N VAL A 36 8.64 -10.48 20.81
CA VAL A 36 10.07 -10.44 21.11
C VAL A 36 10.26 -9.93 22.55
N ASN A 37 10.29 -10.86 23.52
CA ASN A 37 10.44 -10.54 24.95
C ASN A 37 11.90 -10.30 25.39
N LYS A 38 12.88 -10.62 24.54
CA LYS A 38 14.30 -10.44 24.81
C LYS A 38 14.88 -9.57 23.70
N PRO A 39 15.79 -8.63 23.99
CA PRO A 39 16.49 -7.89 22.95
C PRO A 39 17.18 -8.92 22.05
N THR A 40 16.73 -9.03 20.80
CA THR A 40 17.36 -9.91 19.82
C THR A 40 18.80 -9.43 19.64
N GLU A 41 19.77 -10.29 19.93
CA GLU A 41 21.17 -10.04 19.60
C GLU A 41 21.32 -10.11 18.08
N VAL A 42 20.94 -9.02 17.43
CA VAL A 42 21.30 -8.79 16.03
C VAL A 42 22.80 -8.56 15.99
N LEU A 43 23.47 -9.33 15.14
CA LEU A 43 24.83 -9.03 14.74
C LEU A 43 24.78 -7.69 14.00
N PHE A 44 24.99 -6.60 14.75
CA PHE A 44 25.25 -5.32 14.12
C PHE A 44 26.49 -5.51 13.26
N PRO A 45 26.46 -5.13 11.98
CA PRO A 45 27.69 -5.05 11.22
C PRO A 45 28.58 -4.07 11.99
N LYS A 46 29.63 -4.59 12.65
CA LYS A 46 30.71 -3.73 13.15
C LYS A 46 31.11 -2.95 11.93
N ASN A 47 30.85 -1.64 11.93
CA ASN A 47 31.36 -0.79 10.90
C ASN A 47 32.89 -0.92 11.05
N LYS A 48 33.47 -1.77 10.21
CA LYS A 48 34.85 -1.60 9.84
C LYS A 48 34.67 -0.50 8.82
N ILE A 49 35.07 0.72 9.17
CA ILE A 49 35.26 1.79 8.19
C ILE A 49 36.38 1.29 7.28
N LEU A 50 36.05 0.36 6.40
CA LEU A 50 36.70 0.26 5.13
C LEU A 50 36.41 1.63 4.55
N LYS A 51 37.45 2.46 4.53
CA LYS A 51 37.62 3.55 3.58
C LYS A 51 37.64 2.92 2.17
N ALA A 52 36.61 2.14 1.83
CA ALA A 52 36.23 1.87 0.48
C ALA A 52 35.97 3.27 -0.04
N LYS A 53 36.97 3.80 -0.75
CA LYS A 53 36.84 4.97 -1.58
C LYS A 53 35.46 4.85 -2.20
N MET A 54 34.54 5.68 -1.75
CA MET A 54 33.17 5.66 -2.23
C MET A 54 33.28 6.16 -3.67
N LEU A 55 33.55 5.21 -4.57
CA LEU A 55 33.36 5.39 -5.97
C LEU A 55 31.85 5.55 -6.07
N MET A 56 31.39 6.81 -5.98
CA MET A 56 30.10 7.22 -6.51
C MET A 56 30.14 7.00 -8.02
N ALA A 57 30.25 5.74 -8.44
CA ALA A 57 29.85 5.34 -9.76
C ALA A 57 28.33 5.23 -9.65
N PRO A 58 27.56 6.15 -10.24
CA PRO A 58 26.12 5.90 -10.36
C PRO A 58 25.97 4.52 -11.00
N PRO A 59 25.06 3.67 -10.51
CA PRO A 59 24.88 2.33 -11.05
C PRO A 59 24.55 2.47 -12.55
N PHE A 60 25.55 2.22 -13.39
CA PHE A 60 25.40 2.34 -14.83
C PHE A 60 24.81 1.01 -15.30
N LEU A 61 23.49 0.97 -15.48
CA LEU A 61 22.80 -0.26 -15.83
C LEU A 61 23.19 -0.80 -17.22
N GLY A 62 23.84 0.00 -18.06
CA GLY A 62 24.41 -0.43 -19.34
C GLY A 62 23.40 -1.16 -20.22
N SER A 63 23.83 -2.27 -20.84
CA SER A 63 23.02 -3.13 -21.70
C SER A 63 22.14 -4.14 -20.94
N SER A 64 22.00 -4.02 -19.62
CA SER A 64 21.09 -4.89 -18.87
C SER A 64 19.63 -4.61 -19.25
N TYR A 65 18.76 -5.62 -19.11
CA TYR A 65 17.32 -5.45 -19.32
C TYR A 65 16.73 -4.33 -18.43
N ILE A 66 17.22 -4.20 -17.20
CA ILE A 66 16.81 -3.13 -16.29
C ILE A 66 17.25 -1.78 -16.86
N GLY A 67 18.48 -1.68 -17.40
CA GLY A 67 19.00 -0.47 -18.02
C GLY A 67 18.20 -0.04 -19.24
N PHE A 68 17.87 -0.99 -20.10
CA PHE A 68 16.98 -0.76 -21.22
C PHE A 68 15.62 -0.23 -20.77
N LYS A 69 14.99 -0.86 -19.77
CA LYS A 69 13.71 -0.38 -19.23
C LYS A 69 13.80 1.03 -18.67
N GLU A 70 14.80 1.33 -17.85
CA GLU A 70 14.94 2.68 -17.28
C GLU A 70 15.27 3.73 -18.35
N ALA A 71 16.09 3.39 -19.35
CA ALA A 71 16.36 4.29 -20.48
C ALA A 71 15.10 4.54 -21.33
N LEU A 72 14.29 3.51 -21.57
CA LEU A 72 13.01 3.64 -22.26
C LEU A 72 12.04 4.51 -21.46
N ALA A 73 11.89 4.25 -20.15
CA ALA A 73 11.03 5.04 -19.28
C ALA A 73 11.44 6.51 -19.21
N PHE A 74 12.75 6.77 -19.20
CA PHE A 74 13.27 8.13 -19.23
C PHE A 74 12.92 8.83 -20.56
N LYS A 75 13.03 8.12 -21.68
CA LYS A 75 12.69 8.67 -23.00
C LYS A 75 11.20 8.98 -23.14
N GLU A 76 10.33 8.15 -22.57
CA GLU A 76 8.87 8.27 -22.71
C GLU A 76 8.23 9.28 -21.74
N SER A 77 8.67 9.32 -20.47
CA SER A 77 8.05 10.23 -19.48
C SER A 77 9.02 10.80 -18.44
N SER A 78 10.32 10.73 -18.70
CA SER A 78 11.36 11.07 -17.71
C SER A 78 11.26 10.23 -16.43
N GLY A 79 10.72 9.01 -16.52
CA GLY A 79 10.53 8.11 -15.39
C GLY A 79 9.33 8.44 -14.49
N ASN A 80 8.42 9.33 -14.90
CA ASN A 80 7.25 9.69 -14.10
C ASN A 80 6.10 8.68 -14.30
N TYR A 81 5.67 8.06 -13.20
CA TYR A 81 4.59 7.06 -13.18
C TYR A 81 3.17 7.65 -13.26
N PHE A 82 3.02 8.97 -13.17
CA PHE A 82 1.71 9.62 -13.10
C PHE A 82 1.45 10.59 -14.26
N ILE A 83 2.37 10.68 -15.22
CA ILE A 83 2.18 11.50 -16.43
C ILE A 83 1.29 10.76 -17.43
N ILE A 84 0.39 11.52 -18.05
CA ILE A 84 -0.44 11.11 -19.17
C ILE A 84 -0.01 11.92 -20.39
N ASN A 85 0.27 11.27 -21.52
CA ASN A 85 0.55 12.00 -22.76
C ASN A 85 -0.73 12.51 -23.45
N THR A 86 -0.56 13.27 -24.54
CA THR A 86 -1.67 13.84 -25.32
C THR A 86 -2.59 12.79 -25.96
N LEU A 87 -2.11 11.56 -26.11
CA LEU A 87 -2.87 10.44 -26.67
C LEU A 87 -3.59 9.61 -25.59
N GLY A 88 -3.40 9.94 -24.30
CA GLY A 88 -4.07 9.27 -23.17
C GLY A 88 -3.31 8.08 -22.57
N TYR A 89 -2.07 7.84 -22.97
CA TYR A 89 -1.23 6.79 -22.39
C TYR A 89 -0.73 7.19 -20.99
N LEU A 90 -0.73 6.25 -20.04
CA LEU A 90 -0.41 6.52 -18.64
C LEU A 90 0.90 5.87 -18.21
N GLY A 91 1.65 6.61 -17.40
CA GLY A 91 2.71 6.08 -16.57
C GLY A 91 4.08 6.11 -17.21
N LYS A 92 5.05 5.47 -16.53
CA LYS A 92 6.47 5.71 -16.83
C LYS A 92 6.93 5.19 -18.20
N TYR A 93 6.17 4.27 -18.78
CA TYR A 93 6.43 3.66 -20.06
C TYR A 93 5.41 4.07 -21.13
N GLN A 94 4.48 4.99 -20.83
CA GLN A 94 3.42 5.43 -21.74
C GLN A 94 2.68 4.25 -22.39
N LEU A 95 2.25 3.28 -21.57
CA LEU A 95 1.54 2.09 -22.04
C LEU A 95 0.03 2.34 -22.05
N GLU A 96 -0.68 1.70 -23.00
CA GLU A 96 -2.12 1.81 -23.09
C GLU A 96 -2.75 1.09 -21.91
N PHE A 97 -3.57 1.80 -21.15
CA PHE A 97 -4.43 1.13 -20.20
C PHE A 97 -5.71 0.70 -20.92
N GLN A 98 -5.78 -0.57 -21.31
CA GLN A 98 -7.01 -1.18 -21.82
C GLN A 98 -7.76 -1.87 -20.67
N PRO A 99 -8.87 -1.30 -20.16
CA PRO A 99 -9.59 -1.83 -19.00
C PRO A 99 -10.34 -3.15 -19.28
N ASN A 100 -10.42 -3.60 -20.53
CA ASN A 100 -11.28 -4.71 -20.96
C ASN A 100 -10.54 -5.98 -21.40
N LEU A 101 -9.24 -6.09 -21.16
CA LEU A 101 -8.49 -7.32 -21.44
C LEU A 101 -8.65 -8.30 -20.26
N PRO A 102 -9.25 -9.49 -20.45
CA PRO A 102 -9.23 -10.52 -19.43
C PRO A 102 -7.78 -11.02 -19.24
N PHE A 103 -7.37 -11.15 -17.98
CA PHE A 103 -6.11 -11.79 -17.59
C PHE A 103 -6.12 -13.28 -17.92
#